data_AF-A0A2H0WEN2-F1
#
_entry.id   AF-A0A2H0WEN2-F1
#
_cell.length_a   1.000
_cell.length_b   1.000
_cell.length_c   1.000
_cell.angle_alpha   90.00
_cell.angle_beta   90.00
_cell.angle_gamma   90.00
#
_symmetry.space_group_name_H-M   'P 1'
#
loop_
_entity.id
_entity.type
_entity.pdbx_description
1 polymer ?
#
loop_
_entity_poly.entity_id
_entity_poly.type
_entity_poly.pdbx_seq_one_letter_code
_entity_poly.pdbx_strand_id
1 'polypeptide(L)'
;MKTNAEEPRLVVFFDGHCLLCDGFVQFLLPKKTDPVIYFAPLQGATAKTLLSPADSGQTETVVFKNETQIFHHSTAVLRVCLYLPFPWAFLSSLALLIPRGLRDSIYRFVARHRYQWFGRNEVCRMPSPEDLGRILP
;
A
#
# COMPACT_ATOMS: atom_id res chain seq x y z
N MET A 1 -31.72 -7.48 10.48
CA MET A 1 -30.99 -6.84 9.37
C MET A 1 -29.74 -6.24 9.96
N LYS A 2 -28.60 -6.95 9.90
CA LYS A 2 -27.35 -6.51 10.52
C LYS A 2 -26.82 -5.33 9.69
N THR A 3 -26.55 -4.22 10.33
CA THR A 3 -25.90 -3.05 9.72
C THR A 3 -24.60 -3.52 9.09
N ASN A 4 -24.56 -3.53 7.75
CA ASN A 4 -23.34 -3.74 6.97
C ASN A 4 -22.39 -2.60 7.35
N ALA A 5 -21.43 -2.88 8.24
CA ALA A 5 -20.20 -2.11 8.23
C ALA A 5 -19.63 -2.30 6.82
N GLU A 6 -19.67 -1.24 6.02
CA GLU A 6 -19.17 -1.26 4.64
C GLU A 6 -17.74 -1.79 4.68
N GLU A 7 -17.50 -2.98 4.13
CA GLU A 7 -16.15 -3.51 4.08
C GLU A 7 -15.27 -2.47 3.36
N PRO A 8 -14.10 -2.12 3.92
CA PRO A 8 -13.25 -1.11 3.34
C PRO A 8 -12.90 -1.50 1.91
N ARG A 9 -13.41 -0.71 0.95
CA ARG A 9 -13.35 -1.01 -0.48
C ARG A 9 -11.91 -1.02 -1.00
N LEU A 10 -11.04 -0.21 -0.40
CA LEU A 10 -9.64 -0.07 -0.72
C LEU A 10 -8.78 -0.25 0.54
N VAL A 11 -7.97 -1.31 0.60
CA VAL A 11 -7.08 -1.59 1.73
C VAL A 11 -5.66 -1.81 1.23
N VAL A 12 -4.73 -1.06 1.82
CA VAL A 12 -3.28 -1.22 1.63
C VAL A 12 -2.71 -1.96 2.83
N PHE A 13 -2.20 -3.16 2.59
CA PHE A 13 -1.50 -3.95 3.58
C PHE A 13 0.00 -3.69 3.49
N PHE A 14 0.63 -3.50 4.63
CA PHE A 14 2.05 -3.15 4.73
C PHE A 14 2.73 -3.89 5.87
N ASP A 15 4.04 -4.07 5.78
CA ASP A 15 4.87 -4.54 6.88
C ASP A 15 5.59 -3.36 7.53
N GLY A 16 5.37 -3.16 8.83
CA GLY A 16 6.03 -2.11 9.61
C GLY A 16 7.54 -2.31 9.78
N HIS A 17 8.05 -3.52 9.55
CA HIS A 17 9.49 -3.79 9.49
C HIS A 17 10.10 -3.45 8.12
N CYS A 18 9.28 -3.31 7.08
CA CYS A 18 9.74 -2.91 5.75
C CYS A 18 9.61 -1.40 5.56
N LEU A 19 10.74 -0.72 5.60
CA LEU A 19 10.86 0.74 5.46
C LEU A 19 10.26 1.31 4.18
N LEU A 20 10.35 0.56 3.09
CA LEU A 20 9.76 0.97 1.81
C LEU A 20 8.23 0.90 1.88
N CYS A 21 7.69 -0.14 2.52
CA CYS A 21 6.26 -0.30 2.71
C CYS A 21 5.71 0.76 3.65
N ASP A 22 6.36 0.95 4.81
CA ASP A 22 6.01 2.01 5.76
C ASP A 22 6.13 3.40 5.12
N GLY A 23 7.25 3.72 4.46
CA GLY A 23 7.44 4.99 3.77
C GLY A 23 6.38 5.25 2.69
N PHE A 24 5.92 4.21 1.98
CA PHE A 24 4.81 4.32 1.03
C PHE A 24 3.48 4.62 1.74
N VAL A 25 3.18 3.95 2.84
CA VAL A 25 1.99 4.24 3.65
C VAL A 25 2.04 5.66 4.20
N GLN A 26 3.15 6.08 4.79
CA GLN A 26 3.35 7.44 5.29
C GLN A 26 3.21 8.50 4.19
N PHE A 27 3.59 8.19 2.96
CA PHE A 27 3.34 9.06 1.81
C PHE A 27 1.86 9.16 1.45
N LEU A 28 1.08 8.08 1.63
CA LEU A 28 -0.34 8.02 1.30
C LEU A 28 -1.26 8.56 2.39
N LEU A 29 -0.92 8.40 3.67
CA LEU A 29 -1.73 8.84 4.82
C LEU A 29 -2.19 10.31 4.71
N PRO A 30 -1.30 11.30 4.47
CA PRO A 30 -1.74 12.70 4.39
C PRO A 30 -2.51 13.03 3.10
N LYS A 31 -2.59 12.10 2.14
CA LYS A 31 -3.31 12.35 0.89
C LYS A 31 -4.78 12.06 1.06
N LYS A 32 -5.58 13.05 0.67
CA LYS A 32 -7.03 12.89 0.51
C LYS A 32 -7.30 12.12 -0.77
N THR A 33 -7.98 10.99 -0.65
CA THR A 33 -8.41 10.14 -1.76
C THR A 33 -9.92 9.95 -1.67
N ASP A 34 -10.58 9.88 -2.82
CA ASP A 34 -11.98 9.50 -2.92
C ASP A 34 -12.09 8.38 -3.98
N PRO A 35 -12.41 7.13 -3.58
CA PRO A 35 -12.76 6.68 -2.22
C PRO A 35 -11.57 6.66 -1.24
N VAL A 36 -11.89 6.62 0.06
CA VAL A 36 -10.90 6.57 1.15
C VAL A 36 -10.10 5.26 1.10
N ILE A 37 -8.78 5.39 1.21
CA ILE A 37 -7.87 4.24 1.32
C ILE A 37 -7.60 3.97 2.79
N TYR A 38 -7.80 2.72 3.20
CA TYR A 38 -7.47 2.21 4.52
C TYR A 38 -6.13 1.46 4.51
N PHE A 39 -5.50 1.37 5.67
CA PHE A 39 -4.19 0.75 5.84
C PHE A 39 -4.26 -0.31 6.93
N ALA A 40 -3.61 -1.46 6.73
CA ALA A 40 -3.59 -2.54 7.70
C ALA A 40 -2.20 -3.19 7.75
N PRO A 41 -1.68 -3.57 8.93
CA PRO A 41 -0.45 -4.34 9.00
C PRO A 41 -0.67 -5.74 8.42
N LEU A 42 0.31 -6.29 7.68
CA LEU A 42 0.26 -7.65 7.13
C LEU A 42 0.17 -8.71 8.23
N GLN A 43 0.70 -8.42 9.42
CA GLN A 43 0.61 -9.29 10.60
C GLN A 43 -0.69 -9.07 11.41
N GLY A 44 -1.55 -8.15 11.00
CA GLY A 44 -2.78 -7.75 11.68
C GLY A 44 -3.96 -8.72 11.51
N ALA A 45 -5.04 -8.46 12.23
CA ALA A 45 -6.26 -9.25 12.15
C ALA A 45 -6.95 -9.09 10.80
N THR A 46 -6.97 -7.87 10.26
CA THR A 46 -7.59 -7.54 8.96
C THR A 46 -6.91 -8.30 7.83
N ALA A 47 -5.57 -8.41 7.85
CA ALA A 47 -4.82 -9.17 6.86
C ALA A 47 -5.18 -10.66 6.91
N LYS A 48 -5.30 -11.25 8.10
CA LYS A 48 -5.69 -12.66 8.26
C LYS A 48 -7.10 -12.97 7.76
N THR A 49 -7.99 -11.99 7.79
CA THR A 49 -9.37 -12.14 7.31
C THR A 49 -9.49 -11.89 5.80
N LEU A 50 -8.78 -10.88 5.27
CA LEU A 50 -8.98 -10.41 3.90
C LEU A 50 -7.96 -10.93 2.89
N LEU A 51 -6.85 -11.52 3.34
CA LEU A 51 -5.78 -12.04 2.49
C LEU A 51 -5.66 -13.56 2.65
N SER A 52 -5.22 -14.22 1.57
CA SER A 52 -4.83 -15.62 1.66
C SER A 52 -3.48 -15.78 2.40
N PRO A 53 -3.13 -16.99 2.87
CA PRO A 53 -1.80 -17.26 3.42
C PRO A 53 -0.66 -16.95 2.44
N ALA A 54 -0.90 -17.11 1.14
CA ALA A 54 0.07 -16.79 0.09
C ALA A 54 0.30 -15.27 -0.04
N ASP A 55 -0.75 -14.47 0.15
CA ASP A 55 -0.69 -13.01 0.03
C ASP A 55 -0.10 -12.37 1.29
N SER A 56 -0.51 -12.86 2.47
CA SER A 56 0.00 -12.40 3.76
C SER A 56 1.47 -12.76 4.01
N GLY A 57 1.99 -13.79 3.33
CA GLY A 57 3.41 -14.16 3.37
C GLY A 57 4.34 -13.20 2.62
N GLN A 58 3.81 -12.21 1.90
CA GLN A 58 4.56 -11.24 1.10
C GLN A 58 5.10 -10.07 1.94
N THR A 59 5.86 -10.37 3.00
CA THR A 59 6.31 -9.40 4.04
C THR A 59 7.24 -8.29 3.51
N GLU A 60 7.91 -8.52 2.38
CA GLU A 60 8.81 -7.52 1.78
C GLU A 60 8.14 -6.58 0.75
N THR A 61 6.82 -6.60 0.63
CA THR A 61 6.09 -5.73 -0.30
C THR A 61 4.79 -5.18 0.29
N VAL A 62 4.30 -4.12 -0.34
CA VAL A 62 2.93 -3.64 -0.16
C VAL A 62 1.99 -4.57 -0.91
N VAL A 63 0.86 -4.90 -0.29
CA VAL A 63 -0.26 -5.61 -0.91
C VAL A 63 -1.44 -4.66 -0.95
N PHE A 64 -2.15 -4.59 -2.08
CA PHE A 64 -3.31 -3.73 -2.24
C PHE A 64 -4.52 -4.56 -2.61
N LYS A 65 -5.59 -4.47 -1.83
CA LYS A 65 -6.89 -5.06 -2.13
C LYS A 65 -7.86 -3.96 -2.53
N ASN A 66 -8.47 -4.11 -3.69
CA ASN A 66 -9.67 -3.36 -4.05
C ASN A 66 -10.92 -4.24 -3.93
N GLU A 67 -12.07 -3.77 -4.39
CA GLU A 67 -13.36 -4.49 -4.30
C GLU A 67 -13.35 -5.89 -4.92
N THR A 68 -12.46 -6.16 -5.88
CA THR A 68 -12.51 -7.38 -6.70
C THR A 68 -11.20 -8.17 -6.76
N GLN A 69 -10.06 -7.55 -6.49
CA GLN A 69 -8.73 -8.09 -6.79
C GLN A 69 -7.69 -7.68 -5.74
N ILE A 70 -6.69 -8.55 -5.58
CA ILE A 70 -5.49 -8.30 -4.78
C ILE A 70 -4.31 -8.09 -5.74
N PHE A 71 -3.50 -7.08 -5.44
CA PHE A 71 -2.32 -6.70 -6.20
C PHE A 71 -1.10 -6.71 -5.29
N HIS A 72 0.06 -6.98 -5.87
CA HIS A 72 1.35 -7.05 -5.16
C HIS A 72 2.39 -6.16 -5.85
N HIS A 73 3.49 -5.90 -5.14
CA HIS A 73 4.68 -5.25 -5.66
C HIS A 73 4.40 -3.91 -6.35
N SER A 74 5.10 -3.66 -7.46
CA SER A 74 4.96 -2.49 -8.32
C SER A 74 3.50 -2.24 -8.74
N THR A 75 2.74 -3.31 -8.96
CA THR A 75 1.34 -3.19 -9.40
C THR A 75 0.45 -2.70 -8.27
N ALA A 76 0.66 -3.14 -7.04
CA ALA A 76 -0.06 -2.62 -5.87
C ALA A 76 0.14 -1.11 -5.73
N VAL A 77 1.40 -0.67 -5.75
CA VAL A 77 1.78 0.74 -5.63
C VAL A 77 1.14 1.59 -6.73
N LEU A 78 1.27 1.18 -7.99
CA LEU A 78 0.69 1.93 -9.11
C LEU A 78 -0.84 1.98 -9.04
N ARG A 79 -1.49 0.86 -8.72
CA ARG A 79 -2.95 0.82 -8.60
C ARG A 79 -3.44 1.72 -7.49
N VAL A 80 -2.76 1.77 -6.35
CA VAL A 80 -3.05 2.71 -5.28
C VAL A 80 -2.89 4.16 -5.77
N CYS A 81 -1.79 4.47 -6.45
CA CYS A 81 -1.51 5.80 -6.99
C CYS A 81 -2.56 6.30 -8.00
N LEU A 82 -3.35 5.44 -8.63
CA LEU A 82 -4.48 5.85 -9.49
C LEU A 82 -5.61 6.55 -8.71
N TYR A 83 -5.73 6.29 -7.42
CA TYR A 83 -6.74 6.90 -6.55
C TYR A 83 -6.26 8.21 -5.92
N LEU A 84 -5.02 8.64 -6.21
CA LEU A 84 -4.47 9.90 -5.72
C LEU A 84 -4.86 11.05 -6.67
N PRO A 85 -4.98 12.28 -6.15
CA PRO A 85 -5.23 13.44 -6.99
C PRO A 85 -4.07 13.70 -7.98
N PHE A 86 -4.35 14.53 -8.99
CA PHE A 86 -3.33 15.01 -9.92
C PHE A 86 -2.12 15.59 -9.16
N PRO A 87 -0.87 15.31 -9.58
CA PRO A 87 -0.47 14.61 -10.82
C PRO A 87 -0.30 13.09 -10.69
N TRP A 88 -0.53 12.51 -9.51
CA TRP A 88 -0.15 11.13 -9.20
C TRP A 88 -0.92 10.08 -10.01
N ALA A 89 -2.24 10.25 -10.16
CA ALA A 89 -3.04 9.36 -11.00
C ALA A 89 -2.59 9.37 -12.47
N PHE A 90 -2.21 10.54 -13.00
CA PHE A 90 -1.72 10.68 -14.37
C PHE A 90 -0.35 10.04 -14.57
N LEU A 91 0.57 10.24 -13.62
CA LEU A 91 1.87 9.57 -13.65
C LEU A 91 1.74 8.05 -13.53
N SER A 92 0.81 7.59 -12.68
CA SER A 92 0.55 6.16 -12.51
C SER A 92 -0.07 5.51 -13.74
N SER A 93 -1.03 6.19 -14.40
CA SER A 93 -1.62 5.68 -15.64
C SER A 93 -0.58 5.60 -16.76
N LEU A 94 0.32 6.59 -16.86
CA LEU A 94 1.45 6.56 -17.78
C LEU A 94 2.44 5.44 -17.44
N ALA A 95 2.73 5.23 -16.15
CA ALA A 95 3.59 4.13 -15.71
C ALA A 95 2.96 2.76 -15.98
N LEU A 96 1.63 2.62 -15.95
CA LEU A 96 0.95 1.37 -16.27
C LEU A 96 1.05 0.98 -17.75
N LEU A 97 1.20 1.95 -18.65
CA LEU A 97 1.48 1.73 -20.08
C LEU A 97 2.87 1.13 -20.34
N ILE A 98 3.80 1.27 -19.39
CA ILE A 98 5.15 0.69 -19.50
C ILE A 98 5.05 -0.85 -19.34
N PRO A 99 5.74 -1.65 -20.18
CA PRO A 99 5.72 -3.11 -20.09
C PRO A 99 6.12 -3.60 -18.69
N ARG A 100 5.39 -4.61 -18.18
CA ARG A 100 5.59 -5.16 -16.83
C ARG A 100 7.05 -5.48 -16.51
N GLY A 101 7.80 -6.05 -17.46
CA GLY A 101 9.21 -6.39 -17.26
C GLY A 101 10.12 -5.19 -16.99
N LEU A 102 9.84 -4.03 -17.58
CA LEU A 102 10.59 -2.80 -17.35
C LEU A 102 10.16 -2.16 -16.02
N ARG A 103 8.86 -2.12 -15.72
CA ARG A 103 8.35 -1.63 -14.44
C ARG A 103 8.88 -2.44 -13.26
N ASP A 104 8.90 -3.76 -13.37
CA ASP A 104 9.45 -4.62 -12.33
C ASP A 104 10.96 -4.48 -12.22
N SER A 105 11.67 -4.16 -13.30
CA SER A 105 13.10 -3.88 -13.25
C SER A 105 13.42 -2.55 -12.58
N ILE A 106 12.62 -1.50 -12.85
CA ILE A 106 12.68 -0.21 -12.15
C ILE A 106 12.31 -0.41 -10.67
N TYR A 107 11.24 -1.15 -10.38
CA TYR A 107 10.83 -1.47 -9.01
C TYR A 107 11.92 -2.25 -8.27
N ARG A 108 12.50 -3.29 -8.88
CA ARG A 108 13.65 -4.00 -8.32
C ARG A 108 14.87 -3.10 -8.16
N PHE A 109 15.09 -2.13 -9.04
CA PHE A 109 16.17 -1.17 -8.91
C PHE A 109 15.96 -0.22 -7.72
N VAL A 110 14.75 0.34 -7.57
CA VAL A 110 14.37 1.16 -6.41
C VAL A 110 14.42 0.33 -5.12
N ALA A 111 13.92 -0.92 -5.14
CA ALA A 111 13.98 -1.83 -4.01
C ALA A 111 15.43 -2.19 -3.63
N ARG A 112 16.34 -2.31 -4.59
CA ARG A 112 17.77 -2.55 -4.31
C ARG A 112 18.48 -1.32 -3.74
N HIS A 113 18.11 -0.12 -4.18
CA HIS A 113 18.66 1.13 -3.66
C HIS A 113 17.86 1.69 -2.47
N ARG A 114 16.83 0.98 -2.00
CA ARG A 114 15.87 1.44 -0.97
C ARG A 114 16.57 1.90 0.31
N TYR A 115 17.58 1.16 0.75
CA TYR A 115 18.34 1.49 1.97
C TYR A 115 19.31 2.66 1.78
N GLN A 116 19.79 2.91 0.56
CA GLN A 116 20.67 4.04 0.25
C GLN A 116 19.89 5.33 0.04
N TRP A 117 18.68 5.27 -0.53
CA TRP A 117 17.88 6.45 -0.86
C TRP A 117 16.93 6.87 0.26
N PHE A 118 16.42 5.92 1.05
CA PHE A 118 15.43 6.17 2.09
C PHE A 118 15.94 5.85 3.51
N GLY A 119 17.17 5.33 3.64
CA GLY A 119 17.81 5.04 4.92
C GLY A 119 17.26 3.80 5.64
N ARG A 120 17.53 3.71 6.96
CA ARG A 120 16.91 2.78 7.90
C ARG A 120 16.18 3.56 8.99
N ASN A 121 14.87 3.34 9.18
CA ASN A 121 14.19 3.80 10.40
C ASN A 121 14.31 2.72 11.47
N GLU A 122 15.01 3.04 12.53
CA GLU A 122 14.96 2.32 13.82
C GLU A 122 13.84 2.86 14.72
N VAL A 123 13.00 3.77 14.19
CA VAL A 123 11.97 4.48 14.95
C VAL A 123 10.61 4.19 14.34
N CYS A 124 9.76 3.49 15.09
CA CYS A 124 8.37 3.25 14.75
C CYS A 124 7.65 4.62 14.74
N ARG A 125 7.33 5.14 13.54
CA ARG A 125 6.69 6.45 13.41
C ARG A 125 5.18 6.26 13.57
N MET A 126 4.66 6.67 14.73
CA MET A 126 3.24 6.59 15.01
C MET A 126 2.48 7.55 14.05
N PRO A 127 1.43 7.07 13.36
CA PRO A 127 0.60 7.89 12.50
C PRO A 127 -0.10 9.01 13.30
N SER A 128 -0.46 10.10 12.62
CA SER A 128 -1.13 11.23 13.27
C SER A 128 -2.50 10.81 13.82
N PRO A 129 -3.05 11.51 14.85
CA PRO A 129 -4.37 11.17 15.41
C PRO A 129 -5.49 11.21 14.37
N GLU A 130 -5.36 12.07 13.35
CA GLU A 130 -6.30 12.22 12.24
C GLU A 130 -6.29 10.99 11.31
N ASP A 131 -5.15 10.30 11.24
CA ASP A 131 -4.94 9.15 10.37
C ASP A 131 -5.31 7.81 11.02
N LEU A 132 -5.45 7.77 12.35
CA LEU A 132 -5.82 6.55 13.10
C LEU A 132 -7.17 5.97 12.63
N GLY A 133 -8.10 6.81 12.19
CA GLY A 133 -9.40 6.36 11.65
C GLY A 133 -9.31 5.58 10.34
N ARG A 134 -8.15 5.59 9.67
CA ARG A 134 -7.88 4.87 8.43
C ARG A 134 -7.05 3.61 8.64
N ILE A 135 -6.63 3.34 9.89
CA ILE A 135 -5.77 2.20 10.23
C ILE A 135 -6.63 1.10 10.82
N LEU A 136 -6.57 -0.07 10.18
CA LEU A 136 -7.30 -1.27 10.57
C LEU A 136 -6.37 -2.20 11.38
N PRO A 137 -6.94 -2.99 12.31
CA PRO A 137 -6.16 -3.88 13.20
C PRO A 137 -5.58 -5.11 12.49
#